data_AF-A0A2V6L9B7-F1
#
_entry.id   AF-A0A2V6L9B7-F1
#
_cell.length_a   1.000
_cell.length_b   1.000
_cell.length_c   1.000
_cell.angle_alpha   90.00
_cell.angle_beta   90.00
_cell.angle_gamma   90.00
#
_symmetry.space_group_name_H-M   'P 1'
#
loop_
_entity.id
_entity.type
_entity.pdbx_description
1 polymer ?
#
loop_
_entity_poly.entity_id
_entity_poly.type
_entity_poly.pdbx_seq_one_letter_code
_entity_poly.pdbx_strand_id
1 'polypeptide(L)'
;MPCPYCGHLLPRDAQRCDRCDWARSATETAEGKASDAVAVLLSIIPGLGHIYKGHRLAGFLWMAGAIPAGIFVFLAAIASAGFGAGLFFFYLIAVMLHAYAIDDRVIPPKEDEGEQY
;
A
#
# COMPACT_ATOMS: atom_id res chain seq x y z
N MET A 1 7.14 -0.26 25.08
CA MET A 1 6.53 -1.46 24.48
C MET A 1 7.53 -2.62 24.55
N PRO A 2 7.13 -3.87 24.82
CA PRO A 2 8.06 -4.99 24.82
C PRO A 2 8.57 -5.29 23.41
N CYS A 3 9.87 -5.50 23.26
CA CYS A 3 10.49 -5.95 22.01
C CYS A 3 9.89 -7.30 21.58
N PRO A 4 9.45 -7.47 20.32
CA PRO A 4 8.85 -8.74 19.86
C PRO A 4 9.87 -9.89 19.79
N TYR A 5 11.17 -9.57 19.74
CA TYR A 5 12.24 -10.56 19.62
C TYR A 5 12.76 -11.03 20.98
N CYS A 6 13.06 -10.10 21.90
CA CYS A 6 13.69 -10.41 23.19
C CYS A 6 12.86 -10.03 24.42
N GLY A 7 11.70 -9.40 24.25
CA GLY A 7 10.82 -9.00 25.37
C GLY A 7 11.28 -7.78 26.17
N HIS A 8 12.42 -7.17 25.86
CA HIS A 8 12.93 -5.98 26.55
C HIS A 8 11.98 -4.79 26.41
N LEU A 9 11.76 -4.02 27.49
CA LEU A 9 10.86 -2.86 27.48
C LEU A 9 11.55 -1.66 26.82
N LEU A 10 11.08 -1.30 25.63
CA LEU A 10 11.59 -0.17 24.86
C LEU A 10 10.74 1.09 25.06
N PRO A 11 11.35 2.29 24.92
CA PRO A 11 10.63 3.54 24.68
C PRO A 11 9.63 3.42 23.52
N ARG A 12 8.56 4.22 23.50
CA ARG A 12 7.54 4.14 22.43
C ARG A 12 8.09 4.51 21.05
N ASP A 13 9.21 5.20 20.97
CA ASP A 13 9.87 5.73 19.78
C ASP A 13 11.17 5.01 19.41
N ALA A 14 11.54 3.93 20.12
CA ALA A 14 12.77 3.19 19.83
C ALA A 14 12.79 2.58 18.42
N GLN A 15 13.73 3.02 17.58
CA GLN A 15 13.94 2.53 16.22
C GLN A 15 14.76 1.22 16.17
N ARG A 16 15.50 0.90 17.24
CA ARG A 16 16.25 -0.35 17.37
C ARG A 16 16.25 -0.80 18.82
N CYS A 17 16.37 -2.10 19.02
CA CYS A 17 16.61 -2.65 20.35
C CYS A 17 18.09 -2.47 20.72
N ASP A 18 18.31 -2.06 21.95
CA ASP A 18 19.62 -1.95 22.60
C ASP A 18 20.21 -3.32 23.01
N ARG A 19 19.39 -4.38 23.00
CA ARG A 19 19.76 -5.73 23.47
C ARG A 19 19.79 -6.80 22.38
N CYS A 20 19.24 -6.53 21.20
CA CYS A 20 19.23 -7.49 20.08
C CYS A 20 19.16 -6.75 18.73
N ASP A 21 19.24 -7.50 17.63
CA ASP A 21 19.20 -6.93 16.27
C ASP A 21 17.81 -6.57 15.75
N TRP A 22 16.81 -6.48 16.62
CA TRP A 22 15.50 -5.97 16.24
C TRP A 22 15.61 -4.47 15.89
N ALA A 23 15.22 -4.11 14.68
CA ALA A 23 14.99 -2.74 14.25
C ALA A 23 13.51 -2.59 13.87
N ARG A 24 12.93 -1.42 14.17
CA ARG A 24 11.57 -1.11 13.80
C ARG A 24 11.48 -1.00 12.28
N SER A 25 10.51 -1.67 11.68
CA SER A 25 10.26 -1.56 10.24
C SER A 25 9.87 -0.12 9.91
N ALA A 26 10.43 0.44 8.84
CA ALA A 26 10.07 1.78 8.34
C ALA A 26 8.56 1.94 8.09
N THR A 27 7.82 0.83 7.90
CA THR A 27 6.36 0.83 7.73
C THR A 27 5.57 1.23 8.98
N GLU A 28 6.17 1.17 10.18
CA GLU A 28 5.51 1.59 11.42
C GLU A 28 5.70 3.09 11.76
N THR A 29 6.53 3.81 11.00
CA THR A 29 6.73 5.25 11.21
C THR A 29 5.60 6.06 10.54
N ALA A 30 5.45 7.33 10.94
CA ALA A 30 4.50 8.25 10.32
C ALA A 30 4.71 8.37 8.80
N GLU A 31 5.95 8.24 8.34
CA GLU A 31 6.34 8.28 6.94
C GLU A 31 5.86 7.05 6.17
N GLY A 32 5.97 5.84 6.76
CA GLY A 32 5.41 4.62 6.18
C GLY A 32 3.89 4.70 6.01
N LYS A 33 3.18 5.25 7.00
CA LYS A 33 1.74 5.48 6.91
C LYS A 33 1.35 6.53 5.87
N ALA A 34 2.18 7.55 5.67
CA ALA A 34 1.97 8.53 4.61
C ALA A 34 2.18 7.90 3.21
N SER A 35 3.23 7.08 3.02
CA SER A 35 3.47 6.35 1.78
C SER A 35 2.31 5.40 1.44
N ASP A 36 1.77 4.68 2.44
CA ASP A 36 0.59 3.82 2.28
C ASP A 36 -0.63 4.60 1.78
N ALA A 37 -0.89 5.78 2.35
CA ALA A 37 -2.02 6.62 1.95
C ALA A 37 -1.86 7.13 0.51
N VAL A 38 -0.65 7.56 0.13
CA VAL A 38 -0.34 7.98 -1.25
C VAL A 38 -0.51 6.83 -2.23
N ALA A 39 -0.05 5.62 -1.89
CA ALA A 39 -0.22 4.44 -2.73
C ALA A 39 -1.70 4.10 -2.97
N VAL A 40 -2.56 4.26 -1.96
CA VAL A 40 -4.02 4.09 -2.08
C VAL A 40 -4.62 5.13 -3.02
N LEU A 41 -4.26 6.40 -2.88
CA LEU A 41 -4.73 7.47 -3.78
C LEU A 41 -4.31 7.24 -5.23
N LEU A 42 -3.05 6.82 -5.44
CA LEU A 42 -2.54 6.49 -6.77
C LEU A 42 -3.21 5.26 -7.39
N SER A 43 -3.81 4.39 -6.58
CA SER A 43 -4.50 3.18 -7.04
C SER A 43 -5.86 3.43 -7.70
N ILE A 44 -6.32 4.69 -7.77
CA ILE A 44 -7.46 5.09 -8.64
C ILE A 44 -7.20 4.67 -10.08
N ILE A 45 -5.95 4.78 -10.54
CA ILE A 45 -5.51 4.12 -11.76
C ILE A 45 -4.98 2.75 -11.36
N PRO A 46 -5.65 1.64 -11.75
CA PRO A 46 -5.30 0.32 -11.26
C PRO A 46 -3.82 0.00 -11.50
N GLY A 47 -3.11 -0.42 -10.45
CA GLY A 47 -1.70 -0.78 -10.50
C GLY A 47 -0.69 0.35 -10.29
N LEU A 48 -1.08 1.63 -10.32
CA LEU A 48 -0.13 2.73 -10.07
C LEU A 48 0.41 2.75 -8.63
N GLY A 49 -0.44 2.47 -7.63
CA GLY A 49 -0.01 2.39 -6.23
C GLY A 49 1.04 1.30 -5.98
N HIS A 50 0.94 0.16 -6.67
CA HIS A 50 1.95 -0.90 -6.63
C HIS A 50 3.28 -0.44 -7.22
N ILE A 51 3.26 0.29 -8.34
CA ILE A 51 4.47 0.83 -8.97
C ILE A 51 5.13 1.88 -8.06
N TYR A 52 4.33 2.71 -7.40
CA TYR A 52 4.81 3.71 -6.45
C TYR A 52 5.60 3.08 -5.30
N LYS A 53 5.09 1.99 -4.71
CA LYS A 53 5.78 1.19 -3.68
C LYS A 53 6.93 0.32 -4.21
N GLY A 54 7.32 0.49 -5.48
CA GLY A 54 8.43 -0.24 -6.11
C GLY A 54 8.07 -1.62 -6.68
N HIS A 55 6.82 -2.06 -6.59
CA HIS A 55 6.34 -3.36 -7.11
C HIS A 55 5.89 -3.26 -8.57
N ARG A 56 6.86 -3.09 -9.48
CA ARG A 56 6.60 -2.89 -10.93
C ARG A 56 5.82 -4.04 -11.58
N LEU A 57 6.18 -5.29 -11.29
CA LEU A 57 5.51 -6.45 -11.88
C LEU A 57 4.05 -6.55 -11.40
N ALA A 58 3.81 -6.43 -10.09
CA ALA A 58 2.46 -6.47 -9.53
C ALA A 58 1.61 -5.32 -10.09
N GLY A 59 2.16 -4.10 -10.17
CA GLY A 59 1.47 -2.96 -10.75
C GLY A 59 1.13 -3.17 -12.23
N PHE A 60 2.07 -3.68 -13.02
CA PHE A 60 1.80 -4.01 -14.42
C PHE A 60 0.72 -5.09 -14.57
N LEU A 61 0.72 -6.12 -13.71
CA LEU A 61 -0.32 -7.16 -13.73
C LEU A 61 -1.71 -6.59 -13.41
N TRP A 62 -1.81 -5.69 -12.42
CA TRP A 62 -3.07 -5.02 -12.11
C TRP A 62 -3.52 -4.07 -13.23
N MET A 63 -2.60 -3.39 -13.91
CA MET A 63 -2.91 -2.58 -15.09
C MET A 63 -3.41 -3.45 -16.26
N ALA A 64 -2.68 -4.52 -16.58
CA ALA A 64 -3.03 -5.43 -17.66
C ALA A 64 -4.37 -6.15 -17.37
N GLY A 65 -4.60 -6.54 -16.12
CA GLY A 65 -5.85 -7.16 -15.66
C GLY A 65 -7.05 -6.21 -15.67
N ALA A 66 -6.83 -4.89 -15.56
CA ALA A 66 -7.90 -3.90 -15.61
C ALA A 66 -8.66 -3.89 -16.95
N ILE A 67 -8.00 -4.24 -18.05
CA ILE A 67 -8.61 -4.29 -19.39
C ILE A 67 -9.69 -5.38 -19.47
N PRO A 68 -9.38 -6.69 -19.27
CA PRO A 68 -10.40 -7.73 -19.29
C PRO A 68 -11.42 -7.56 -18.16
N ALA A 69 -11.02 -7.08 -16.98
CA ALA A 69 -11.95 -6.76 -15.90
C ALA A 69 -12.96 -5.67 -16.31
N GLY A 70 -12.49 -4.59 -16.94
CA GLY A 70 -13.34 -3.51 -17.43
C GLY A 70 -14.32 -3.98 -18.51
N ILE A 71 -13.87 -4.81 -19.45
CA ILE A 71 -14.74 -5.43 -20.46
C ILE A 71 -15.82 -6.28 -19.77
N PHE A 72 -15.44 -7.11 -18.81
CA PHE A 72 -16.37 -7.95 -18.07
C PHE A 72 -17.39 -7.12 -17.28
N VAL A 73 -16.94 -6.09 -16.55
CA VAL A 73 -17.80 -5.17 -15.81
C VAL A 73 -18.81 -4.50 -16.75
N PHE A 74 -18.36 -4.03 -17.91
CA PHE A 74 -19.22 -3.38 -18.90
C PHE A 74 -20.30 -4.34 -19.43
N LEU A 75 -19.91 -5.57 -19.79
CA LEU A 75 -20.86 -6.59 -20.23
C LEU A 75 -21.84 -6.97 -19.11
N ALA A 76 -21.35 -7.13 -17.88
CA ALA A 76 -22.18 -7.43 -16.72
C ALA A 76 -23.17 -6.30 -16.44
N ALA A 77 -22.75 -5.03 -16.56
CA ALA A 77 -23.62 -3.87 -16.40
C ALA A 77 -24.75 -3.90 -17.44
N ILE A 78 -24.46 -4.14 -18.72
CA ILE A 78 -25.49 -4.24 -19.76
C ILE A 78 -26.45 -5.41 -19.48
N ALA A 79 -25.91 -6.59 -19.16
CA ALA A 79 -26.70 -7.80 -18.95
C ALA A 79 -27.61 -7.75 -17.71
N SER A 80 -27.31 -6.88 -16.75
CA SER A 80 -28.02 -6.76 -15.46
C SER A 80 -28.72 -5.42 -15.27
N ALA A 81 -29.06 -4.72 -16.37
CA ALA A 81 -29.72 -3.41 -16.33
C ALA A 81 -28.98 -2.37 -15.45
N GLY A 82 -27.65 -2.43 -15.44
CA GLY A 82 -26.75 -1.50 -14.74
C GLY A 82 -26.21 -2.01 -13.40
N PHE A 83 -26.80 -3.06 -12.81
CA PHE A 83 -26.38 -3.53 -11.47
C PHE A 83 -24.91 -4.01 -11.44
N GLY A 84 -24.45 -4.60 -12.53
CA GLY A 84 -23.07 -5.06 -12.72
C GLY A 84 -22.01 -3.96 -12.66
N ALA A 85 -22.40 -2.68 -12.76
CA ALA A 85 -21.47 -1.56 -12.57
C ALA A 85 -20.84 -1.54 -11.17
N GLY A 86 -21.51 -2.12 -10.15
CA GLY A 86 -20.93 -2.26 -8.80
C GLY A 86 -19.61 -3.04 -8.76
N LEU A 87 -19.40 -3.96 -9.72
CA LEU A 87 -18.16 -4.72 -9.84
C LEU A 87 -16.95 -3.83 -10.16
N PHE A 88 -17.16 -2.66 -10.77
CA PHE A 88 -16.12 -1.66 -10.98
C PHE A 88 -15.54 -1.16 -9.66
N PHE A 89 -16.41 -0.72 -8.74
CA PHE A 89 -16.00 -0.22 -7.44
C PHE A 89 -15.41 -1.32 -6.57
N PHE A 90 -15.96 -2.52 -6.65
CA PHE A 90 -15.38 -3.69 -5.99
C PHE A 90 -13.96 -3.96 -6.46
N TYR A 91 -13.72 -3.92 -7.77
CA TYR A 91 -12.37 -4.05 -8.34
C TYR A 91 -11.43 -2.94 -7.85
N LEU A 92 -11.85 -1.67 -7.91
CA LEU A 92 -11.01 -0.56 -7.44
C LEU A 92 -10.65 -0.68 -5.96
N ILE A 93 -11.63 -0.97 -5.10
CA ILE A 93 -11.40 -1.17 -3.67
C ILE A 93 -10.44 -2.33 -3.44
N ALA A 94 -10.58 -3.44 -4.17
CA ALA A 94 -9.66 -4.57 -4.07
C ALA A 94 -8.22 -4.19 -4.44
N VAL A 95 -8.03 -3.42 -5.51
CA VAL A 95 -6.70 -2.91 -5.91
C VAL A 95 -6.13 -1.98 -4.84
N MET A 96 -6.93 -1.05 -4.32
CA MET A 96 -6.55 -0.09 -3.29
C MET A 96 -6.14 -0.79 -1.99
N LEU A 97 -6.95 -1.76 -1.53
CA LEU A 97 -6.64 -2.56 -0.34
C LEU A 97 -5.35 -3.38 -0.54
N HIS A 98 -5.15 -3.94 -1.72
CA HIS A 98 -3.92 -4.66 -2.02
C HIS A 98 -2.70 -3.73 -2.04
N ALA A 99 -2.81 -2.54 -2.62
CA ALA A 99 -1.74 -1.53 -2.60
C ALA A 99 -1.46 -1.01 -1.17
N TYR A 100 -2.47 -0.93 -0.31
CA TYR A 100 -2.30 -0.60 1.09
C TYR A 100 -1.55 -1.69 1.84
N ALA A 101 -1.94 -2.96 1.65
CA ALA A 101 -1.44 -4.09 2.42
C ALA A 101 -0.01 -4.53 2.06
N ILE A 102 0.49 -4.22 0.86
CA ILE A 102 1.87 -4.54 0.47
C ILE A 102 2.87 -3.56 1.10
N ASP A 103 3.99 -4.09 1.57
CA ASP A 103 5.08 -3.26 2.10
C ASP A 103 5.75 -2.43 0.99
N ASP A 104 6.23 -1.25 1.37
CA ASP A 104 7.02 -0.40 0.48
C ASP A 104 8.42 -0.98 0.28
N ARG A 105 8.85 -1.10 -0.98
CA ARG A 105 10.20 -1.53 -1.34
C ARG A 105 11.12 -0.33 -1.64
N VAL A 106 10.55 0.85 -1.85
CA VAL A 106 11.32 2.07 -2.09
C VAL A 106 11.83 2.53 -0.72
N ILE A 107 13.15 2.59 -0.58
CA ILE A 107 13.78 3.16 0.60
C ILE A 107 13.38 4.63 0.63
N PRO A 108 12.80 5.15 1.74
CA PRO A 108 12.47 6.55 1.82
C PRO A 108 13.73 7.39 1.51
N PRO A 109 13.61 8.48 0.72
CA PRO A 109 14.69 9.44 0.64
C PRO A 109 15.03 9.87 2.07
N LYS A 110 16.33 9.99 2.37
CA LYS A 110 16.87 10.40 3.68
C LYS A 110 15.94 11.38 4.39
N GLU A 111 15.72 11.13 5.70
CA GLU A 111 15.08 12.04 6.66
C GLU A 111 15.25 13.48 6.18
N ASP A 112 14.17 14.07 5.68
CA ASP A 112 14.11 15.52 5.57
C ASP A 112 14.04 15.98 7.02
N GLU A 113 15.18 16.43 7.53
CA GLU A 113 15.33 16.97 8.87
C GLU A 113 14.26 18.06 9.00
N GLY A 114 13.16 17.70 9.65
CA GLY A 114 11.95 18.50 9.65
C GLY A 114 12.30 19.95 9.90
N GLU A 115 12.06 20.79 8.89
CA GLU A 115 12.16 22.23 9.00
C GLU A 115 11.34 22.63 10.24
N GLN A 116 12.05 22.89 11.34
CA GLN A 116 11.47 23.34 12.60
C GLN A 116 11.01 24.77 12.37
N TYR A 117 9.74 24.92 12.01
CA TYR A 117 9.05 26.21 12.02
C TYR A 117 8.42 26.49 13.39
#